data_AF-A0A7C5GAI5-F1
#
_entry.id   AF-A0A7C5GAI5-F1
#
_cell.length_a   1.000
_cell.length_b   1.000
_cell.length_c   1.000
_cell.angle_alpha   90.00
_cell.angle_beta   90.00
_cell.angle_gamma   90.00
#
_symmetry.space_group_name_H-M   'P 1'
#
loop_
_entity.id
_entity.type
_entity.pdbx_description
1 polymer ?
#
loop_
_entity_poly.entity_id
_entity_poly.type
_entity_poly.pdbx_seq_one_letter_code
_entity_poly.pdbx_strand_id
1 'polypeptide(L)'
;RRWLAIFAGFVGILIILRPGFAVFTPAALIPLAAAFLFALYGLLTRFAARRDSAATSFFWTGTIGAIGMTVIGAFYWEPMSGPDWIWMAVLCVTGALGHYLLIKCYEVAEASAVQPFAYFQLVFVTLMAIPVFGETLEPNVVVGGAIVVGAGLFTALRERRMARRVSDRVNAA
;
A
#
# COMPACT_ATOMS: atom_id res chain seq x y z
N ARG A 1 -0.17 17.54 14.92
CA ARG A 1 -1.01 16.42 15.45
C ARG A 1 -1.19 15.26 14.46
N ARG A 2 -1.35 15.48 13.13
CA ARG A 2 -1.27 14.40 12.11
C ARG A 2 0.04 13.59 12.21
N TRP A 3 1.13 14.29 12.50
CA TRP A 3 2.45 13.73 12.85
C TRP A 3 2.45 12.71 13.99
N LEU A 4 1.56 12.82 14.99
CA LEU A 4 1.52 11.85 16.10
C LEU A 4 0.98 10.49 15.63
N ALA A 5 0.01 10.49 14.72
CA ALA A 5 -0.51 9.23 14.16
C ALA A 5 0.51 8.58 13.21
N ILE A 6 1.23 9.37 12.43
CA ILE A 6 2.34 8.89 11.58
C ILE A 6 3.43 8.29 12.47
N PHE A 7 3.81 8.98 13.55
CA PHE A 7 4.81 8.49 14.49
C PHE A 7 4.36 7.22 15.23
N ALA A 8 3.10 7.14 15.65
CA ALA A 8 2.54 5.93 16.26
C ALA A 8 2.55 4.74 15.28
N GLY A 9 2.16 4.96 14.02
CA GLY A 9 2.25 3.93 12.97
C GLY A 9 3.70 3.50 12.72
N PHE A 10 4.64 4.45 12.72
CA PHE A 10 6.07 4.16 12.60
C PHE A 10 6.59 3.30 13.77
N VAL A 11 6.21 3.63 15.00
CA VAL A 11 6.53 2.82 16.20
C VAL A 11 5.95 1.41 16.09
N GLY A 12 4.70 1.29 15.61
CA GLY A 12 4.09 -0.01 15.34
C GLY A 12 4.89 -0.83 14.33
N ILE A 13 5.36 -0.21 13.24
CA ILE A 13 6.24 -0.85 12.25
C ILE A 13 7.57 -1.28 12.89
N LEU A 14 8.20 -0.46 13.73
CA LEU A 14 9.43 -0.84 14.44
C LEU A 14 9.23 -2.06 15.35
N ILE A 15 8.05 -2.20 15.97
CA ILE A 15 7.73 -3.37 16.79
C ILE A 15 7.60 -4.63 15.90
N ILE A 16 6.97 -4.52 14.73
CA ILE A 16 6.86 -5.63 13.77
C ILE A 16 8.24 -6.03 13.25
N LEU A 17 9.00 -5.06 12.74
CA LEU A 17 10.29 -5.28 12.07
C LEU A 17 11.37 -5.76 13.04
N ARG A 18 11.18 -5.51 14.35
CA ARG A 18 12.09 -5.85 15.43
C ARG A 18 13.55 -5.60 15.02
N PRO A 19 13.89 -4.35 14.65
CA PRO A 19 15.11 -4.04 13.93
C PRO A 19 16.34 -4.46 14.74
N GLY A 20 17.00 -5.54 14.32
CA GLY A 20 18.28 -5.97 14.85
C GLY A 20 19.46 -5.28 14.14
N PHE A 21 20.69 -5.73 14.42
CA PHE A 21 21.88 -5.22 13.73
C PHE A 21 21.88 -5.46 12.20
N ALA A 22 21.05 -6.39 11.70
CA ALA A 22 20.87 -6.65 10.27
C ALA A 22 20.21 -5.50 9.48
N VAL A 23 19.59 -4.53 10.16
CA VAL A 23 18.96 -3.36 9.51
C VAL A 23 20.01 -2.34 9.04
N PHE A 24 21.23 -2.39 9.58
CA PHE A 24 22.36 -1.58 9.11
C PHE A 24 23.12 -2.26 7.97
N THR A 25 22.40 -2.82 7.00
CA THR A 25 22.99 -3.35 5.78
C THR A 25 22.64 -2.44 4.60
N PRO A 26 23.51 -2.32 3.57
CA PRO A 26 23.17 -1.59 2.35
C PRO A 26 21.86 -2.07 1.70
N ALA A 27 21.45 -3.32 1.94
CA ALA A 27 20.17 -3.88 1.49
C ALA A 27 18.95 -3.13 2.05
N ALA A 28 19.05 -2.48 3.21
CA ALA A 28 17.97 -1.67 3.77
C ALA A 28 17.63 -0.43 2.91
N LEU A 29 18.52 -0.01 2.00
CA LEU A 29 18.24 1.05 1.03
C LEU A 29 17.18 0.62 0.01
N ILE A 30 17.02 -0.67 -0.26
CA ILE A 30 16.04 -1.19 -1.23
C ILE A 30 14.59 -0.89 -0.79
N PRO A 31 14.11 -1.30 0.40
CA PRO A 31 12.76 -0.98 0.84
C PRO A 31 12.56 0.53 1.08
N LEU A 32 13.62 1.27 1.46
CA LEU A 32 13.55 2.73 1.58
C LEU A 32 13.31 3.39 0.21
N ALA A 33 14.06 2.98 -0.82
CA ALA A 33 13.87 3.44 -2.19
C ALA A 33 12.48 3.03 -2.71
N ALA A 34 12.04 1.80 -2.44
CA ALA A 34 10.70 1.34 -2.81
C ALA A 34 9.60 2.19 -2.17
N ALA A 35 9.70 2.51 -0.87
CA ALA A 35 8.74 3.38 -0.19
C ALA A 35 8.73 4.79 -0.77
N PHE A 36 9.90 5.35 -1.10
CA PHE A 36 10.00 6.64 -1.76
C PHE A 36 9.38 6.63 -3.16
N LEU A 37 9.70 5.62 -3.99
CA LEU A 37 9.12 5.45 -5.31
C LEU A 37 7.61 5.22 -5.26
N PHE A 38 7.11 4.51 -4.25
CA PHE A 38 5.67 4.30 -4.06
C PHE A 38 4.94 5.61 -3.67
N ALA A 39 5.55 6.43 -2.81
CA ALA A 39 5.03 7.75 -2.49
C ALA A 39 5.03 8.67 -3.72
N LEU A 40 6.11 8.64 -4.51
CA LEU A 40 6.22 9.38 -5.77
C LEU A 40 5.17 8.90 -6.79
N TYR A 41 4.99 7.59 -6.92
CA TYR A 41 3.95 6.98 -7.75
C TYR A 41 2.56 7.53 -7.38
N GLY A 42 2.17 7.49 -6.10
CA GLY A 42 0.87 8.03 -5.68
C GLY A 42 0.69 9.51 -6.00
N LEU A 43 1.74 10.33 -5.88
CA LEU A 43 1.70 11.75 -6.22
C LEU A 43 1.60 11.98 -7.74
N LEU A 44 2.42 11.28 -8.53
CA LEU A 44 2.45 11.38 -9.99
C LEU A 44 1.16 10.85 -10.62
N THR A 45 0.62 9.72 -10.13
CA THR A 45 -0.67 9.18 -10.59
C THR A 45 -1.79 10.19 -10.35
N ARG A 46 -1.82 10.83 -9.18
CA ARG A 46 -2.80 11.88 -8.90
C ARG A 46 -2.60 13.12 -9.78
N PHE A 47 -1.36 13.46 -10.09
CA PHE A 47 -1.05 14.57 -10.99
C PHE A 47 -1.51 14.27 -12.42
N ALA A 48 -1.22 13.07 -12.93
CA ALA A 48 -1.64 12.59 -14.25
C ALA A 48 -3.18 12.52 -14.36
N ALA A 49 -3.87 12.09 -13.30
CA ALA A 49 -5.33 12.02 -13.24
C ALA A 49 -6.03 13.38 -13.46
N ARG A 50 -5.31 14.51 -13.42
CA ARG A 50 -5.87 15.84 -13.78
C ARG A 50 -6.11 16.02 -15.27
N ARG A 51 -5.42 15.25 -16.12
CA ARG A 51 -5.50 15.36 -17.59
C ARG A 51 -5.84 14.04 -18.26
N ASP A 52 -5.40 12.93 -17.69
CA ASP A 52 -5.58 11.60 -18.26
C ASP A 52 -6.64 10.82 -17.50
N SER A 53 -7.39 9.99 -18.24
CA SER A 53 -8.29 9.03 -17.60
C SER A 53 -7.50 7.97 -16.83
N ALA A 54 -8.13 7.35 -15.84
CA ALA A 54 -7.54 6.23 -15.12
C ALA A 54 -7.18 5.04 -16.04
N ALA A 55 -7.94 4.82 -17.12
CA ALA A 55 -7.64 3.78 -18.10
C ALA A 55 -6.34 4.09 -18.86
N THR A 56 -6.16 5.34 -19.29
CA THR A 56 -4.93 5.82 -19.94
C THR A 56 -3.73 5.71 -19.01
N SER A 57 -3.89 6.15 -17.75
CA SER A 57 -2.84 6.05 -16.74
C SER A 57 -2.46 4.59 -16.49
N PHE A 58 -3.45 3.72 -16.27
CA PHE A 58 -3.24 2.28 -16.05
C PHE A 58 -2.55 1.60 -17.23
N PHE A 59 -2.96 1.92 -18.46
CA PHE A 59 -2.36 1.38 -19.67
C PHE A 59 -0.87 1.71 -19.76
N TRP A 60 -0.49 2.98 -19.54
CA TRP A 60 0.92 3.38 -19.61
C TRP A 60 1.75 2.84 -18.44
N THR A 61 1.23 2.90 -17.21
CA THR A 61 1.94 2.34 -16.05
C THR A 61 2.12 0.83 -16.17
N GLY A 62 1.09 0.12 -16.65
CA GLY A 62 1.12 -1.32 -16.85
C GLY A 62 2.06 -1.74 -17.99
N THR A 63 2.00 -1.04 -19.12
CA THR A 63 2.84 -1.36 -20.30
C THR A 63 4.31 -1.09 -20.03
N ILE A 64 4.66 0.07 -19.45
CA ILE A 64 6.05 0.40 -19.10
C ILE A 64 6.55 -0.57 -18.02
N GLY A 65 5.72 -0.86 -17.01
CA GLY A 65 6.04 -1.86 -16.00
C GLY A 65 6.29 -3.24 -16.59
N ALA A 66 5.44 -3.70 -17.51
CA ALA A 66 5.59 -4.99 -18.18
C ALA A 66 6.87 -5.06 -19.01
N ILE A 67 7.19 -4.02 -19.79
CA ILE A 67 8.43 -3.96 -20.56
C ILE A 67 9.65 -3.99 -19.63
N GLY A 68 9.68 -3.12 -18.63
CA GLY A 68 10.81 -3.04 -17.69
C GLY A 68 11.03 -4.34 -16.92
N MET A 69 9.95 -4.94 -16.41
CA MET A 69 10.02 -6.22 -15.69
C MET A 69 10.39 -7.38 -16.61
N THR A 70 9.94 -7.40 -17.86
CA THR A 70 10.31 -8.46 -18.82
C THR A 70 11.78 -8.37 -19.19
N VAL A 71 12.32 -7.17 -19.43
CA VAL A 71 13.75 -6.99 -19.78
C VAL A 71 14.66 -7.54 -18.68
N ILE A 72 14.33 -7.29 -17.41
CA ILE A 72 15.13 -7.80 -16.28
C ILE A 72 14.79 -9.27 -16.00
N GLY A 73 13.50 -9.61 -15.98
CA GLY A 73 13.01 -10.93 -15.60
C GLY A 73 13.38 -12.04 -16.58
N ALA A 74 13.60 -11.72 -17.86
CA ALA A 74 14.06 -12.70 -18.85
C ALA A 74 15.41 -13.34 -18.47
N PHE A 75 16.27 -12.64 -17.72
CA PHE A 75 17.55 -13.18 -17.27
C PHE A 75 17.43 -14.14 -16.07
N TYR A 76 16.30 -14.12 -15.36
CA TYR A 76 16.05 -14.90 -14.13
C TYR A 76 14.80 -15.78 -14.26
N TRP A 77 14.50 -16.21 -15.49
CA TRP A 77 13.28 -16.96 -15.78
C TRP A 77 13.33 -18.37 -15.18
N GLU A 78 12.32 -18.71 -14.38
CA GLU A 78 12.14 -20.05 -13.82
C GLU A 78 10.89 -20.72 -14.43
N PRO A 79 10.97 -21.97 -14.92
CA PRO A 79 9.81 -22.67 -15.46
C PRO A 79 8.74 -22.89 -14.40
N MET A 80 7.50 -22.56 -14.74
CA MET A 80 6.37 -22.68 -13.81
C MET A 80 5.72 -24.06 -13.88
N SER A 81 5.43 -24.66 -12.72
CA SER A 81 4.75 -25.95 -12.65
C SER A 81 3.28 -25.84 -13.05
N GLY A 82 2.62 -26.96 -13.40
CA GLY A 82 1.25 -26.96 -13.91
C GLY A 82 0.23 -26.20 -13.04
N PRO A 83 0.10 -26.52 -11.74
CA PRO A 83 -0.84 -25.83 -10.84
C PRO A 83 -0.53 -24.35 -10.60
N ASP A 84 0.74 -23.96 -10.68
CA ASP A 84 1.19 -22.57 -10.42
C ASP A 84 0.64 -21.59 -11.47
N TRP A 85 0.28 -22.07 -12.68
CA TRP A 85 -0.41 -21.26 -13.68
C TRP A 85 -1.75 -20.71 -13.20
N ILE A 86 -2.49 -21.47 -12.40
CA ILE A 86 -3.78 -21.01 -11.85
C ILE A 86 -3.52 -19.90 -10.83
N TRP A 87 -2.56 -20.09 -9.93
CA TRP A 87 -2.19 -19.09 -8.94
C TRP A 87 -1.63 -17.82 -9.59
N MET A 88 -0.83 -17.95 -10.64
CA MET A 88 -0.33 -16.83 -11.42
C MET A 88 -1.47 -16.08 -12.12
N ALA A 89 -2.44 -16.78 -12.69
CA ALA A 89 -3.61 -16.13 -13.30
C ALA A 89 -4.44 -15.35 -12.26
N VAL A 90 -4.67 -15.93 -11.08
CA VAL A 90 -5.35 -15.25 -9.96
C VAL A 90 -4.56 -14.02 -9.52
N LEU A 91 -3.24 -14.13 -9.37
CA LEU A 91 -2.36 -13.01 -9.03
C LEU A 91 -2.43 -11.89 -10.07
N CYS A 92 -2.35 -12.23 -11.36
CA CYS A 92 -2.43 -11.26 -12.45
C CYS A 92 -3.77 -10.52 -12.47
N VAL A 93 -4.89 -11.24 -12.37
CA VAL A 93 -6.24 -10.63 -12.41
C VAL A 93 -6.47 -9.74 -11.19
N THR A 94 -6.19 -10.26 -9.99
CA THR A 94 -6.39 -9.50 -8.75
C THR A 94 -5.43 -8.31 -8.64
N GLY A 95 -4.18 -8.49 -9.06
CA GLY A 95 -3.16 -7.44 -9.09
C GLY A 95 -3.49 -6.32 -10.08
N ALA A 96 -3.90 -6.67 -11.31
CA ALA A 96 -4.32 -5.70 -12.32
C ALA A 96 -5.56 -4.93 -11.86
N LEU A 97 -6.57 -5.64 -11.35
CA LEU A 97 -7.78 -5.03 -10.82
C LEU A 97 -7.47 -4.10 -9.64
N GLY A 98 -6.63 -4.55 -8.70
CA GLY A 98 -6.22 -3.77 -7.54
C GLY A 98 -5.50 -2.48 -7.93
N HIS A 99 -4.57 -2.54 -8.88
CA HIS A 99 -3.87 -1.35 -9.38
C HIS A 99 -4.81 -0.39 -10.11
N TYR A 100 -5.72 -0.91 -10.94
CA TYR A 100 -6.70 -0.06 -11.62
C TYR A 100 -7.62 0.66 -10.61
N LEU A 101 -8.13 -0.06 -9.61
CA LEU A 101 -8.95 0.52 -8.54
C LEU A 101 -8.18 1.55 -7.71
N LEU A 102 -6.88 1.32 -7.47
CA LEU A 102 -6.02 2.27 -6.78
C LEU A 102 -5.84 3.56 -7.59
N ILE A 103 -5.63 3.47 -8.90
CA ILE A 103 -5.56 4.64 -9.79
C ILE A 103 -6.90 5.40 -9.79
N LYS A 104 -8.03 4.69 -9.90
CA LYS A 104 -9.38 5.28 -9.77
C LYS A 104 -9.57 5.97 -8.42
N CYS A 105 -9.02 5.42 -7.35
CA CYS A 105 -9.08 6.04 -6.03
C CYS A 105 -8.30 7.37 -6.01
N TYR A 106 -7.09 7.41 -6.58
CA TYR A 106 -6.28 8.63 -6.65
C TYR A 106 -6.82 9.71 -7.59
N GLU A 107 -7.70 9.35 -8.52
CA GLU A 107 -8.44 10.30 -9.36
C GLU A 107 -9.42 11.15 -8.53
N VAL A 108 -10.05 10.55 -7.50
CA VAL A 108 -11.13 11.18 -6.71
C VAL A 108 -10.74 11.52 -5.28
N ALA A 109 -9.62 11.00 -4.77
CA ALA A 109 -9.16 11.20 -3.40
C ALA A 109 -7.68 11.59 -3.34
N GLU A 110 -7.32 12.39 -2.33
CA GLU A 110 -5.93 12.71 -2.07
C GLU A 110 -5.16 11.47 -1.62
N ALA A 111 -3.89 11.33 -2.04
CA ALA A 111 -3.06 10.20 -1.62
C ALA A 111 -3.03 10.05 -0.08
N SER A 112 -3.00 11.17 0.65
CA SER A 112 -3.07 11.18 2.11
C SER A 112 -4.35 10.63 2.72
N ALA A 113 -5.49 10.79 2.05
CA ALA A 113 -6.77 10.22 2.48
C ALA A 113 -6.83 8.70 2.24
N VAL A 114 -6.04 8.20 1.27
CA VAL A 114 -5.93 6.78 0.94
C VAL A 114 -4.94 6.05 1.84
N GLN A 115 -3.88 6.72 2.32
CA GLN A 115 -2.84 6.12 3.18
C GLN A 115 -3.37 5.31 4.37
N PRO A 116 -4.40 5.75 5.13
CA PRO A 116 -4.96 4.95 6.23
C PRO A 116 -5.45 3.56 5.80
N PHE A 117 -5.98 3.43 4.58
CA PHE A 117 -6.46 2.16 4.04
C PHE A 117 -5.30 1.21 3.68
N ALA A 118 -4.15 1.74 3.28
CA ALA A 118 -2.96 0.93 3.05
C ALA A 118 -2.52 0.20 4.35
N TYR A 119 -2.72 0.81 5.52
CA TYR A 119 -2.43 0.14 6.80
C TYR A 119 -3.38 -1.03 7.11
N PHE A 120 -4.60 -1.02 6.58
CA PHE A 120 -5.51 -2.17 6.70
C PHE A 120 -5.06 -3.38 5.87
N GLN A 121 -4.17 -3.19 4.89
CA GLN A 121 -3.61 -4.30 4.12
C GLN A 121 -2.98 -5.35 5.03
N LEU A 122 -2.28 -4.94 6.10
CA LEU A 122 -1.71 -5.87 7.08
C LEU A 122 -2.78 -6.77 7.72
N VAL A 123 -3.94 -6.21 8.05
CA VAL A 123 -5.06 -6.97 8.63
C VAL A 123 -5.59 -7.99 7.64
N PHE A 124 -5.86 -7.57 6.40
CA PHE A 124 -6.38 -8.47 5.36
C PHE A 124 -5.38 -9.56 4.98
N VAL A 125 -4.09 -9.21 4.87
CA VAL A 125 -3.01 -10.18 4.64
C VAL A 125 -3.00 -11.20 5.76
N THR A 126 -3.04 -10.76 7.02
CA THR A 126 -3.05 -11.64 8.19
C THR A 126 -4.28 -12.55 8.24
N LEU A 127 -5.47 -12.00 7.95
CA LEU A 127 -6.72 -12.76 7.91
C LEU A 127 -6.75 -13.82 6.82
N MET A 128 -6.01 -13.62 5.71
CA MET A 128 -5.83 -14.64 4.68
C MET A 128 -4.68 -15.60 5.02
N ALA A 129 -3.58 -15.09 5.57
CA ALA A 129 -2.35 -15.84 5.83
C ALA A 129 -2.57 -17.01 6.81
N ILE A 130 -3.26 -16.75 7.94
CA ILE A 130 -3.49 -17.78 8.97
C ILE A 130 -4.31 -18.97 8.43
N PRO A 131 -5.52 -18.79 7.86
CA PRO A 131 -6.32 -19.93 7.43
C PRO A 131 -5.81 -20.58 6.14
N VAL A 132 -5.21 -19.83 5.21
CA VAL A 132 -4.79 -20.35 3.91
C VAL A 132 -3.41 -21.01 3.97
N PHE A 133 -2.47 -20.39 4.69
CA PHE A 133 -1.08 -20.83 4.74
C PHE A 133 -0.69 -21.46 6.09
N GLY A 134 -1.59 -21.46 7.08
CA GLY A 134 -1.32 -22.00 8.40
C GLY A 134 -0.27 -21.18 9.19
N GLU A 135 -0.05 -19.92 8.81
CA GLU A 135 0.95 -19.08 9.47
C GLU A 135 0.55 -18.78 10.92
N THR A 136 1.54 -18.84 11.81
CA THR A 136 1.38 -18.42 13.20
C THR A 136 1.95 -17.02 13.36
N LEU A 137 1.16 -16.11 13.94
CA LEU A 137 1.60 -14.75 14.20
C LEU A 137 2.47 -14.71 15.45
N GLU A 138 3.66 -14.16 15.31
CA GLU A 138 4.46 -13.82 16.48
C GLU A 138 3.78 -12.67 17.27
N PRO A 139 3.88 -12.65 18.62
CA PRO A 139 3.24 -11.63 19.46
C PRO A 139 3.60 -10.19 19.07
N ASN A 140 4.82 -9.95 18.60
CA ASN A 140 5.31 -8.67 18.06
C ASN A 140 4.51 -8.22 16.82
N VAL A 141 4.19 -9.12 15.91
CA VAL A 141 3.39 -8.80 14.72
C VAL A 141 1.96 -8.43 15.13
N VAL A 142 1.40 -9.14 16.11
CA VAL A 142 0.06 -8.84 16.66
C VAL A 142 0.03 -7.45 17.30
N VAL A 143 0.98 -7.16 18.20
CA VAL A 143 1.03 -5.87 18.93
C VAL A 143 1.32 -4.71 17.97
N GLY A 144 2.35 -4.85 17.13
CA GLY A 144 2.71 -3.82 16.17
C GLY A 144 1.62 -3.58 15.14
N GLY A 145 0.97 -4.66 14.66
CA GLY A 145 -0.17 -4.58 13.76
C GLY A 145 -1.37 -3.85 14.37
N ALA A 146 -1.72 -4.15 15.62
CA ALA A 146 -2.78 -3.45 16.34
C ALA A 146 -2.50 -1.93 16.46
N ILE A 147 -1.25 -1.54 16.70
CA ILE A 147 -0.83 -0.13 16.77
C ILE A 147 -0.97 0.54 15.39
N VAL A 148 -0.47 -0.10 14.32
CA VAL A 148 -0.54 0.42 12.94
C VAL A 148 -1.99 0.64 12.52
N VAL A 149 -2.85 -0.36 12.77
CA VAL A 149 -4.28 -0.30 12.43
C VAL A 149 -5.00 0.76 13.26
N GLY A 150 -4.72 0.82 14.57
CA GLY A 150 -5.28 1.83 15.46
C GLY A 150 -4.90 3.26 15.03
N ALA A 151 -3.64 3.49 14.64
CA ALA A 151 -3.17 4.76 14.12
C ALA A 151 -3.85 5.14 12.79
N GLY A 152 -4.02 4.17 11.89
CA GLY A 152 -4.76 4.34 10.63
C GLY A 152 -6.22 4.72 10.88
N LEU A 153 -6.93 3.96 11.72
CA LEU A 153 -8.34 4.22 12.07
C LEU A 153 -8.52 5.58 12.75
N PHE A 154 -7.64 5.94 13.69
CA PHE A 154 -7.66 7.25 14.34
C PHE A 154 -7.51 8.39 13.33
N THR A 155 -6.59 8.24 12.36
CA THR A 155 -6.37 9.23 11.30
C THR A 155 -7.62 9.39 10.44
N ALA A 156 -8.22 8.28 9.99
CA ALA A 156 -9.43 8.30 9.18
C ALA A 156 -10.63 8.92 9.91
N LEU A 157 -10.89 8.53 11.17
CA LEU A 157 -11.98 9.09 11.97
C LEU A 157 -11.81 10.60 12.21
N ARG A 158 -10.56 11.06 12.36
CA ARG A 158 -10.26 12.47 12.57
C ARG A 158 -10.44 13.29 11.30
N GLU A 159 -10.00 12.81 10.15
CA GLU A 159 -10.21 13.48 8.87
C GLU A 159 -11.71 13.64 8.57
N ARG A 160 -12.52 12.62 8.83
CA ARG A 160 -13.99 12.70 8.73
C ARG A 160 -14.58 13.77 9.66
N ARG A 161 -14.10 13.88 10.91
CA ARG A 161 -14.54 14.92 11.86
C ARG A 161 -14.12 16.32 11.42
N MET A 162 -12.93 16.49 10.86
CA MET A 162 -12.47 17.77 10.33
C MET A 162 -13.28 18.20 9.10
N ALA A 163 -13.53 17.29 8.16
CA ALA A 163 -14.35 17.56 6.98
C ALA A 163 -15.78 17.98 7.36
N ARG A 164 -16.41 17.31 8.33
CA ARG A 164 -17.72 17.70 8.87
C ARG A 164 -17.71 19.10 9.49
N ARG A 165 -16.73 19.41 10.34
CA ARG A 165 -16.62 20.75 10.97
C ARG A 165 -16.45 21.89 9.96
N VAL A 166 -15.78 21.65 8.83
CA VAL A 166 -15.66 22.64 7.76
C VAL A 166 -17.00 22.83 7.06
N SER A 167 -17.70 21.74 6.73
CA SER A 167 -19.05 21.78 6.13
C SER A 167 -20.06 22.50 7.03
N ASP A 168 -20.04 22.24 8.34
CA ASP A 168 -20.95 22.85 9.31
C ASP A 168 -20.70 24.37 9.43
N ARG A 169 -19.43 24.81 9.30
CA ARG A 169 -19.09 26.25 9.30
C ARG A 169 -19.52 26.97 8.02
N VAL A 170 -19.43 26.29 6.86
CA VAL A 170 -19.87 26.86 5.58
C VAL A 170 -21.40 27.00 5.54
N ASN A 171 -22.15 26.04 6.10
CA ASN A 171 -23.61 26.12 6.16
C ASN A 171 -24.13 27.12 7.20
N ALA A 172 -23.29 27.55 8.14
CA ALA A 172 -23.64 28.51 9.19
C ALA A 172 -23.26 29.97 8.85
N ALA A 173 -22.56 30.19 7.74
CA ALA A 173 -22.13 31.50 7.24
C ALA A 173 -23.00 31.92 6.03
#